data_AF-A0A8S0FZ09-F1
#
_entry.id   AF-A0A8S0FZ09-F1
#
_cell.length_a   1.000
_cell.length_b   1.000
_cell.length_c   1.000
_cell.angle_alpha   90.00
_cell.angle_beta   90.00
_cell.angle_gamma   90.00
#
_symmetry.space_group_name_H-M   'P 1'
#
loop_
_entity.id
_entity.type
_entity.pdbx_description
1 polymer ?
#
loop_
_entity_poly.entity_id
_entity_poly.type
_entity_poly.pdbx_seq_one_letter_code
_entity_poly.pdbx_strand_id
1 'polypeptide(L)'
;MTTIIINPELFGAPDCSAQTEAFAEWVKASPHDDDKPILLPGEWEVNTRRERQEQGIPLDAGSWQAICDAARQIGMPEETLQAFCQQLAS
;
A
#
# COMPACT_ATOMS: atom_id res chain seq x y z
N MET A 1 -9.30 -5.65 -19.82
CA MET A 1 -8.37 -6.31 -18.89
C MET A 1 -8.80 -7.76 -18.77
N THR A 2 -7.88 -8.70 -18.94
CA THR A 2 -8.16 -10.14 -18.83
C THR A 2 -7.49 -10.66 -17.58
N THR A 3 -8.25 -11.30 -16.69
CA THR A 3 -7.75 -11.87 -15.43
C THR A 3 -7.76 -13.38 -15.51
N ILE A 4 -6.69 -14.03 -15.07
CA ILE A 4 -6.57 -15.49 -14.99
C ILE A 4 -6.42 -15.86 -13.51
N ILE A 5 -7.22 -16.84 -13.06
CA ILE A 5 -7.21 -17.34 -11.69
C ILE A 5 -6.79 -18.81 -11.74
N ILE A 6 -5.79 -19.16 -10.93
CA ILE A 6 -5.20 -20.51 -10.91
C ILE A 6 -5.18 -20.99 -9.46
N ASN A 7 -5.67 -22.21 -9.21
CA ASN A 7 -5.55 -22.84 -7.90
C ASN A 7 -4.11 -23.42 -7.75
N PRO A 8 -3.28 -22.91 -6.82
CA PRO A 8 -1.92 -23.41 -6.63
C PRO A 8 -1.84 -24.86 -6.11
N GLU A 9 -2.89 -25.37 -5.47
CA GLU A 9 -2.91 -26.73 -4.90
C GLU A 9 -2.91 -27.82 -6.00
N LEU A 10 -3.25 -27.46 -7.24
CA LEU A 10 -3.31 -28.41 -8.36
C LEU A 10 -1.91 -28.78 -8.91
N PHE A 11 -0.85 -28.08 -8.55
CA PHE A 11 0.49 -28.28 -9.12
C PHE A 11 1.30 -29.43 -8.50
N GLY A 12 0.82 -30.06 -7.42
CA GLY A 12 1.51 -31.20 -6.81
C GLY A 12 2.91 -30.87 -6.26
N ALA A 13 3.07 -29.69 -5.66
CA ALA A 13 4.35 -29.19 -5.11
C ALA A 13 4.32 -29.15 -3.58
N PRO A 14 4.54 -30.27 -2.87
CA PRO A 14 4.41 -30.34 -1.40
C PRO A 14 5.42 -29.44 -0.66
N ASP A 15 6.60 -29.23 -1.22
CA ASP A 15 7.67 -28.42 -0.60
C ASP A 15 7.62 -26.94 -1.02
N CYS A 16 6.57 -26.50 -1.73
CA CYS A 16 6.47 -25.16 -2.31
C CYS A 16 6.73 -24.05 -1.28
N SER A 17 6.11 -24.15 -0.10
CA SER A 17 6.28 -23.16 0.98
C SER A 17 7.73 -23.09 1.46
N ALA A 18 8.35 -24.24 1.76
CA ALA A 18 9.72 -24.30 2.26
C ALA A 18 10.74 -23.78 1.23
N GLN A 19 10.57 -24.10 -0.06
CA GLN A 19 11.43 -23.59 -1.13
C GLN A 19 11.24 -22.10 -1.36
N THR A 20 10.01 -21.59 -1.23
CA THR A 20 9.71 -20.16 -1.35
C THR A 20 10.40 -19.37 -0.23
N GLU A 21 10.30 -19.84 1.01
CA GLU A 21 10.95 -19.20 2.15
C GLU A 21 12.48 -19.24 2.03
N ALA A 22 13.06 -20.41 1.69
CA ALA A 22 14.50 -20.54 1.52
C ALA A 22 15.05 -19.61 0.43
N PHE A 23 14.31 -19.45 -0.67
CA PHE A 23 14.67 -18.50 -1.73
C PHE A 23 14.56 -17.05 -1.25
N ALA A 24 13.50 -16.71 -0.52
CA ALA A 24 13.29 -15.38 0.03
C ALA A 24 14.41 -14.97 1.00
N GLU A 25 14.82 -15.88 1.89
CA GLU A 25 15.96 -15.67 2.79
C GLU A 25 17.27 -15.49 2.00
N TRP A 26 17.54 -16.39 1.05
CA TRP A 26 18.77 -16.37 0.25
C TRP A 26 18.91 -15.08 -0.55
N VAL A 27 17.85 -14.62 -1.23
CA VAL A 27 17.91 -13.41 -2.06
C VAL A 27 18.14 -12.16 -1.22
N LYS A 28 17.53 -12.09 -0.03
CA LYS A 28 17.71 -10.97 0.91
C LYS A 28 19.10 -10.90 1.52
N ALA A 29 19.82 -12.02 1.58
CA ALA A 29 21.18 -12.07 2.10
C ALA A 29 22.25 -11.50 1.14
N SER A 30 21.89 -11.14 -0.10
CA SER A 30 22.84 -10.51 -1.03
C SER A 30 23.34 -9.17 -0.47
N PRO A 31 24.63 -8.81 -0.64
CA PRO A 31 25.16 -7.54 -0.15
C PRO A 31 24.37 -6.32 -0.65
N HIS A 32 24.07 -5.38 0.26
CA HIS A 32 23.34 -4.14 -0.02
C HIS A 32 23.74 -3.06 1.00
N ASP A 33 23.42 -1.80 0.68
CA ASP A 33 23.54 -0.71 1.64
C ASP A 33 22.47 -0.86 2.74
N ASP A 34 22.80 -0.53 4.00
CA ASP A 34 21.89 -0.65 5.14
C ASP A 34 20.56 0.11 4.95
N ASP A 35 20.56 1.21 4.19
CA ASP A 35 19.38 2.03 3.88
C ASP A 35 18.57 1.52 2.67
N LYS A 36 19.05 0.48 1.99
CA LYS A 36 18.42 -0.08 0.77
C LYS A 36 18.33 -1.60 0.84
N PRO A 37 17.54 -2.15 1.78
CA PRO A 37 17.34 -3.59 1.87
C PRO A 37 16.69 -4.16 0.61
N ILE A 38 17.01 -5.41 0.30
CA ILE A 38 16.34 -6.15 -0.75
C ILE A 38 14.93 -6.50 -0.29
N LEU A 39 13.93 -6.15 -1.09
CA LEU A 39 12.51 -6.39 -0.80
C LEU A 39 11.94 -7.46 -1.73
N LEU A 40 11.04 -8.28 -1.20
CA LEU A 40 10.22 -9.17 -2.01
C LEU A 40 9.10 -8.39 -2.70
N PRO A 41 8.55 -8.91 -3.82
CA PRO A 41 7.35 -8.35 -4.43
C PRO A 41 6.21 -8.21 -3.40
N GLY A 42 5.70 -6.99 -3.21
CA GLY A 42 4.64 -6.67 -2.25
C GLY A 42 5.12 -6.16 -0.89
N GLU A 43 6.40 -6.32 -0.51
CA GLU A 43 6.88 -5.87 0.81
C GLU A 43 6.95 -4.34 0.93
N TRP A 44 7.24 -3.64 -0.16
CA TRP A 44 7.23 -2.18 -0.18
C TRP A 44 5.82 -1.66 0.19
N GLU A 45 4.77 -2.20 -0.42
CA GLU A 45 3.39 -1.85 -0.13
C GLU A 45 2.98 -2.20 1.30
N VAL A 46 3.42 -3.35 1.82
CA VAL A 46 3.17 -3.74 3.22
C VAL A 46 3.82 -2.75 4.19
N ASN A 47 5.08 -2.38 3.94
CA ASN A 47 5.82 -1.44 4.78
C ASN A 47 5.20 -0.03 4.73
N THR A 48 4.93 0.50 3.54
CA THR A 48 4.27 1.80 3.37
C THR A 48 2.87 1.82 3.98
N ARG A 49 2.12 0.70 3.90
CA ARG A 49 0.82 0.60 4.55
C ARG A 49 0.94 0.69 6.06
N ARG A 50 1.88 -0.05 6.66
CA ARG A 50 2.14 0.00 8.10
C ARG A 50 2.50 1.42 8.53
N GLU A 51 3.43 2.05 7.83
CA GLU A 51 3.86 3.43 8.09
C GLU A 51 2.67 4.40 8.04
N ARG A 52 1.83 4.33 7.00
CA ARG A 52 0.68 5.23 6.86
C ARG A 52 -0.47 4.94 7.83
N GLN A 53 -0.57 3.72 8.36
CA GLN A 53 -1.50 3.42 9.44
C GLN A 53 -1.06 4.07 10.76
N GLU A 54 0.25 4.16 10.98
CA GLU A 54 0.84 4.73 12.19
C GLU A 54 0.98 6.27 12.11
N GLN A 55 1.38 6.81 10.95
CA GLN A 55 1.72 8.22 10.76
C GLN A 55 0.66 9.03 10.01
N GLY A 56 -0.36 8.37 9.47
CA GLY A 56 -1.37 8.98 8.60
C GLY A 56 -1.00 8.92 7.11
N ILE A 57 -1.98 9.24 6.26
CA ILE A 57 -1.82 9.23 4.80
C ILE A 57 -1.35 10.61 4.33
N PRO A 58 -0.15 10.74 3.75
CA PRO A 58 0.31 12.03 3.25
C PRO A 58 -0.45 12.40 1.96
N LEU A 59 -0.93 13.64 1.92
CA LEU A 59 -1.47 14.28 0.72
C LEU A 59 -0.82 15.65 0.57
N ASP A 60 -0.39 15.98 -0.65
CA ASP A 60 0.07 17.33 -0.95
C ASP A 60 -1.12 18.32 -0.98
N ALA A 61 -0.84 19.58 -0.67
CA ALA A 61 -1.87 20.61 -0.57
C ALA A 61 -2.63 20.83 -1.88
N GLY A 62 -1.98 20.66 -3.04
CA GLY A 62 -2.59 20.83 -4.35
C GLY A 62 -3.62 19.74 -4.62
N SER A 63 -3.25 18.47 -4.38
CA SER A 63 -4.16 17.34 -4.51
C SER A 63 -5.31 17.42 -3.52
N TRP A 64 -5.06 17.80 -2.27
CA TRP A 64 -6.13 17.99 -1.27
C TRP A 64 -7.13 19.07 -1.70
N GLN A 65 -6.64 20.21 -2.18
CA GLN A 65 -7.50 21.29 -2.67
C GLN A 65 -8.37 20.81 -3.84
N ALA A 66 -7.79 20.08 -4.81
CA ALA A 66 -8.52 19.53 -5.94
C ALA A 66 -9.61 18.54 -5.51
N ILE A 67 -9.35 17.71 -4.50
CA ILE A 67 -10.34 16.79 -3.91
C ILE A 67 -11.51 17.57 -3.29
N CYS A 68 -11.21 18.59 -2.48
CA CYS A 68 -12.22 19.43 -1.86
C CYS A 68 -13.08 20.18 -2.90
N ASP A 69 -12.46 20.72 -3.96
CA ASP A 69 -13.19 21.42 -5.02
C ASP A 69 -14.04 20.48 -5.85
N ALA A 70 -13.55 19.27 -6.15
CA ALA A 70 -14.36 18.24 -6.81
C ALA A 70 -15.58 17.85 -5.96
N ALA A 71 -15.42 17.73 -4.63
CA ALA A 71 -16.54 17.46 -3.72
C ALA A 71 -17.59 18.57 -3.76
N ARG A 72 -17.17 19.85 -3.81
CA ARG A 72 -18.08 21.00 -3.99
C ARG A 72 -18.82 20.95 -5.32
N GLN A 73 -18.13 20.63 -6.41
CA GLN A 73 -18.72 20.58 -7.76
C GLN A 73 -19.83 19.53 -7.89
N ILE A 74 -19.72 18.42 -7.16
CA ILE A 74 -20.77 17.39 -7.13
C ILE A 74 -21.88 17.67 -6.11
N GLY A 75 -21.86 18.84 -5.45
CA GLY A 75 -22.92 19.30 -4.57
C GLY A 75 -22.77 18.95 -3.10
N MET A 76 -21.57 18.60 -2.62
CA MET A 76 -21.33 18.48 -1.18
C MET A 76 -21.57 19.83 -0.48
N PRO A 77 -22.44 19.91 0.55
CA PRO A 77 -22.65 21.15 1.29
C PRO A 77 -21.36 21.62 1.97
N GLU A 78 -21.13 22.94 1.96
CA GLU A 78 -19.90 23.50 2.55
C GLU A 78 -19.78 23.19 4.05
N GLU A 79 -20.90 23.17 4.79
CA GLU A 79 -20.93 22.79 6.20
C GLU A 79 -20.44 21.34 6.42
N THR A 80 -20.83 20.41 5.54
CA THR A 80 -20.39 19.02 5.60
C THR A 80 -18.89 18.91 5.34
N LEU A 81 -18.39 19.62 4.32
CA LEU A 81 -16.96 19.62 4.01
C LEU A 81 -16.12 20.22 5.14
N GLN A 82 -16.57 21.32 5.75
CA GLN A 82 -15.91 21.96 6.88
C GLN A 82 -15.89 21.05 8.12
N ALA A 83 -16.99 20.35 8.40
CA ALA A 83 -17.05 19.39 9.50
C ALA A 83 -16.02 18.25 9.33
N PHE A 84 -15.86 17.71 8.11
CA PHE A 84 -14.83 16.71 7.83
C PHE A 84 -13.41 17.29 7.97
N CYS A 85 -13.17 18.50 7.48
CA CYS A 85 -11.85 19.14 7.63
C CYS A 85 -11.46 19.34 9.10
N GLN A 86 -12.43 19.67 9.97
CA GLN A 86 -12.18 19.78 11.42
C GLN A 86 -11.85 18.44 12.06
N GLN A 87 -12.55 17.36 11.66
CA GLN A 87 -12.26 16.00 12.15
C GLN A 87 -10.89 15.49 11.69
N LEU A 88 -10.43 15.89 10.50
CA LEU A 88 -9.12 15.49 9.97
C LEU A 88 -7.95 16.28 10.58
N ALA A 89 -8.24 17.39 11.28
CA ALA A 89 -7.24 18.22 11.95
C ALA A 89 -6.96 17.79 13.41
N SER A 90 -7.74 16.85 13.95
CA SER A 90 -7.57 16.26 15.29
C SER A 90 -6.81 14.94 15.23
#